data_AF-A0A6H5L4R5-F1
#
_entry.id   AF-A0A6H5L4R5-F1
#
_cell.length_a   1.000
_cell.length_b   1.000
_cell.length_c   1.000
_cell.angle_alpha   90.00
_cell.angle_beta   90.00
_cell.angle_gamma   90.00
#
_symmetry.space_group_name_H-M   'P 1'
#
loop_
_entity.id
_entity.type
_entity.pdbx_description
1 polymer ?
#
loop_
_entity_poly.entity_id
_entity_poly.type
_entity_poly.pdbx_seq_one_letter_code
_entity_poly.pdbx_strand_id
1 'polypeptide(L)'
;MFWRRLIMALGALLICFATVCRGQEIWQPATNATWQWQLQFQVNTSFDVDMYDIDLFDVDTSVFDEIKAQGSVVICYFSAGTREDWREDADDFPEEGLGKPLADWDGEVWVDVNNEEVRAVMAARLDTAVEKGCDGVEPDNVQASAHNQQPLGWKPPHEVFVS
;
A
#
# COMPACT_ATOMS: atom_id res chain seq x y z
N MET A 1 40.60 37.13 -54.43
CA MET A 1 40.96 37.94 -53.25
C MET A 1 40.02 37.52 -52.12
N PHE A 2 40.36 36.49 -51.35
CA PHE A 2 41.02 36.60 -50.04
C PHE A 2 40.37 37.66 -49.14
N TRP A 3 39.53 37.24 -48.19
CA TRP A 3 39.89 37.24 -46.76
C TRP A 3 38.87 36.48 -45.90
N ARG A 4 39.36 35.49 -45.14
CA ARG A 4 38.72 34.94 -43.93
C ARG A 4 38.65 36.03 -42.85
N ARG A 5 37.58 36.07 -42.04
CA ARG A 5 37.67 36.21 -40.57
C ARG A 5 36.47 35.58 -39.84
N LEU A 6 36.84 34.72 -38.90
CA LEU A 6 36.06 34.14 -37.80
C LEU A 6 35.52 35.26 -36.88
N ILE A 7 34.29 35.12 -36.38
CA ILE A 7 33.89 35.57 -35.04
C ILE A 7 33.02 34.47 -34.42
N MET A 8 33.55 33.83 -33.37
CA MET A 8 32.77 33.08 -32.38
C MET A 8 31.97 34.10 -31.55
N ALA A 9 30.69 33.83 -31.29
CA ALA A 9 30.00 34.41 -30.15
C ALA A 9 28.94 33.42 -29.64
N LEU A 10 29.36 32.68 -28.61
CA LEU A 10 28.67 32.49 -27.33
C LEU A 10 27.20 32.06 -27.37
N GLY A 11 27.01 30.79 -27.01
CA GLY A 11 25.73 30.23 -26.65
C GLY A 11 25.11 30.92 -25.43
N ALA A 12 23.81 31.13 -25.52
CA ALA A 12 22.90 31.10 -24.38
C ALA A 12 21.83 30.08 -24.76
N LEU A 13 22.11 28.81 -24.50
CA LEU A 13 21.09 27.77 -24.52
C LEU A 13 20.16 28.11 -23.35
N LEU A 14 19.01 28.72 -23.66
CA LEU A 14 17.90 28.84 -22.72
C LEU A 14 17.43 27.42 -22.41
N ILE A 15 18.00 26.79 -21.39
CA ILE A 15 17.40 25.63 -20.76
C ILE A 15 16.26 26.19 -19.91
N CYS A 16 15.08 26.32 -20.52
CA CYS A 16 13.85 26.33 -19.76
C CYS A 16 13.78 24.97 -19.06
N PHE A 17 14.22 24.90 -17.81
CA PHE A 17 13.76 23.86 -16.89
C PHE A 17 12.27 24.14 -16.67
N ALA A 18 11.44 23.68 -17.60
CA ALA A 18 10.08 23.33 -17.29
C ALA A 18 10.18 22.12 -16.38
N THR A 19 10.31 22.36 -15.07
CA THR A 19 9.99 21.35 -14.08
C THR A 19 8.52 21.02 -14.31
N VAL A 20 8.26 19.93 -15.03
CA VAL A 20 6.92 19.36 -15.07
C VAL A 20 6.65 18.93 -13.64
N CYS A 21 5.72 19.61 -12.97
CA CYS A 21 5.05 19.03 -11.82
C CYS A 21 4.27 17.82 -12.35
N ARG A 22 4.94 16.67 -12.50
CA ARG A 22 4.23 15.40 -12.57
C ARG A 22 3.71 15.18 -11.16
N GLY A 23 2.48 15.62 -10.89
CA GLY A 23 1.72 14.96 -9.84
C GLY A 23 1.73 13.46 -10.18
N GLN A 24 1.96 12.59 -9.20
CA GLN A 24 1.76 11.18 -9.45
C GLN A 24 0.35 11.01 -9.99
N GLU A 25 0.26 10.50 -11.22
CA GLU A 25 -1.01 10.10 -11.78
C GLU A 25 -1.50 8.95 -10.92
N ILE A 26 -2.69 9.10 -10.34
CA ILE A 26 -3.30 8.03 -9.54
C ILE A 26 -3.44 6.83 -10.46
N TRP A 27 -2.78 5.72 -10.11
CA TRP A 27 -2.90 4.50 -10.87
C TRP A 27 -4.34 3.99 -10.79
N GLN A 28 -4.94 3.76 -11.96
CA GLN A 28 -6.28 3.20 -12.08
C GLN A 28 -6.19 1.98 -13.01
N PRO A 29 -6.34 0.75 -12.50
CA PRO A 29 -6.24 -0.44 -13.33
C PRO A 29 -7.35 -0.49 -14.38
N ALA A 30 -7.03 -1.03 -15.55
CA ALA A 30 -8.05 -1.45 -16.50
C ALA A 30 -8.85 -2.62 -15.91
N THR A 31 -10.11 -2.80 -16.33
CA THR A 31 -10.98 -3.89 -15.83
C THR A 31 -10.47 -5.29 -16.19
N ASN A 32 -9.50 -5.40 -17.10
CA ASN A 32 -8.84 -6.62 -17.51
C ASN A 32 -7.37 -6.68 -17.11
N ALA A 33 -6.93 -5.83 -16.18
CA ALA A 33 -5.58 -5.87 -15.64
C ALA A 33 -5.28 -7.27 -15.06
N THR A 34 -4.11 -7.79 -15.42
CA THR A 34 -3.57 -9.05 -14.94
C THR A 34 -2.85 -8.82 -13.63
N TRP A 35 -2.87 -9.82 -12.74
CA TRP A 35 -2.34 -9.66 -11.40
C TRP A 35 -1.77 -10.96 -10.86
N GLN A 36 -0.80 -10.82 -9.97
CA GLN A 36 -0.24 -11.90 -9.16
C GLN A 36 -0.36 -11.54 -7.69
N TRP A 37 -1.01 -12.41 -6.91
CA TRP A 37 -1.18 -12.25 -5.46
C TRP A 37 -0.37 -13.31 -4.73
N GLN A 38 0.61 -12.87 -3.94
CA GLN A 38 1.50 -13.78 -3.23
C GLN A 38 1.99 -13.14 -1.91
N LEU A 39 1.39 -13.58 -0.80
CA LEU A 39 1.70 -13.06 0.54
C LEU A 39 2.70 -13.89 1.32
N GLN A 40 3.15 -15.02 0.77
CA GLN A 40 3.98 -15.99 1.48
C GLN A 40 5.16 -16.47 0.64
N PHE A 41 6.20 -16.92 1.36
CA PHE A 41 7.46 -17.38 0.81
C PHE A 41 8.16 -16.31 -0.04
N GLN A 42 9.23 -16.68 -0.73
CA GLN A 42 9.89 -15.77 -1.67
C GLN A 42 8.95 -15.44 -2.84
N VAL A 43 8.66 -14.16 -3.04
CA VAL A 43 7.84 -13.65 -4.15
C VAL A 43 8.44 -14.07 -5.49
N ASN A 44 7.61 -14.70 -6.34
CA ASN A 44 8.02 -15.05 -7.70
C ASN A 44 7.77 -13.87 -8.67
N THR A 45 8.82 -13.15 -8.99
CA THR A 45 8.82 -11.96 -9.86
C THR A 45 8.88 -12.28 -11.36
N SER A 46 8.72 -13.55 -11.78
CA SER A 46 8.84 -13.95 -13.19
C SER A 46 7.53 -13.87 -14.01
N PHE A 47 6.43 -13.44 -13.40
CA PHE A 47 5.15 -13.30 -14.09
C PHE A 47 5.07 -11.95 -14.79
N ASP A 48 4.75 -11.97 -16.08
CA ASP A 48 4.43 -10.77 -16.85
C ASP A 48 2.96 -10.38 -16.57
N VAL A 49 2.77 -9.57 -15.52
CA VAL A 49 1.46 -9.08 -15.06
C VAL A 49 1.46 -7.58 -14.82
N ASP A 50 0.30 -6.94 -14.91
CA ASP A 50 0.17 -5.50 -14.70
C ASP A 50 0.39 -5.10 -13.23
N MET A 51 0.04 -5.98 -12.29
CA MET A 51 0.03 -5.71 -10.86
C MET A 51 0.56 -6.90 -10.05
N TYR A 52 1.37 -6.61 -9.04
CA TYR A 52 1.68 -7.53 -7.96
C TYR A 52 1.03 -7.07 -6.67
N ASP A 53 0.46 -8.02 -5.94
CA ASP A 53 -0.08 -7.81 -4.61
C ASP A 53 0.67 -8.71 -3.62
N ILE A 54 1.46 -8.07 -2.76
CA ILE A 54 2.49 -8.71 -1.94
C ILE A 54 2.48 -8.14 -0.52
N ASP A 55 2.99 -8.91 0.42
CA ASP A 55 2.98 -8.54 1.84
C ASP A 55 3.81 -7.28 2.13
N LEU A 56 3.22 -6.34 2.88
CA LEU A 56 3.85 -5.07 3.25
C LEU A 56 5.10 -5.27 4.12
N PHE A 57 5.12 -6.24 5.02
CA PHE A 57 6.18 -6.39 6.03
C PHE A 57 7.21 -7.43 5.62
N ASP A 58 6.77 -8.59 5.13
CA ASP A 58 7.61 -9.79 4.98
C ASP A 58 8.36 -9.86 3.64
N VAL A 59 8.36 -8.76 2.88
CA VAL A 59 9.06 -8.65 1.59
C VAL A 59 10.09 -7.51 1.63
N ASP A 60 11.33 -7.81 1.25
CA ASP A 60 12.40 -6.81 1.13
C ASP A 60 12.10 -5.78 0.04
N THR A 61 12.42 -4.51 0.28
CA THR A 61 12.18 -3.41 -0.68
C THR A 61 12.84 -3.65 -2.05
N SER A 62 13.92 -4.43 -2.13
CA SER A 62 14.54 -4.77 -3.41
C SER A 62 13.63 -5.56 -4.35
N VAL A 63 12.68 -6.33 -3.82
CA VAL A 63 11.68 -7.05 -4.62
C VAL A 63 10.68 -6.07 -5.23
N PHE A 64 10.32 -5.01 -4.49
CA PHE A 64 9.43 -3.95 -4.96
C PHE A 64 10.10 -3.22 -6.12
N ASP A 65 11.38 -2.86 -5.96
CA ASP A 65 12.18 -2.24 -7.01
C ASP A 65 12.30 -3.14 -8.26
N GLU A 66 12.47 -4.45 -8.07
CA GLU A 66 12.53 -5.43 -9.16
C GLU A 66 11.22 -5.50 -9.93
N ILE A 67 10.07 -5.59 -9.25
CA ILE A 67 8.74 -5.63 -9.88
C ILE A 67 8.50 -4.33 -10.66
N LYS A 68 8.79 -3.18 -10.05
CA LYS A 68 8.59 -1.87 -10.68
C LYS A 68 9.52 -1.64 -11.87
N ALA A 69 10.74 -2.18 -11.83
CA ALA A 69 11.67 -2.14 -12.96
C ALA A 69 11.17 -2.93 -14.18
N GLN A 70 10.29 -3.92 -13.97
CA GLN A 70 9.62 -4.68 -15.04
C GLN A 70 8.40 -3.94 -15.62
N GLY A 71 7.96 -2.85 -14.97
CA GLY A 71 6.83 -2.02 -15.39
C GLY A 71 5.49 -2.36 -14.74
N SER A 72 5.46 -3.36 -13.85
CA SER A 72 4.30 -3.68 -13.03
C SER A 72 4.17 -2.70 -11.85
N VAL A 73 2.94 -2.52 -11.36
CA VAL A 73 2.70 -1.78 -10.12
C VAL A 73 2.74 -2.72 -8.91
N VAL A 74 3.05 -2.17 -7.73
CA VAL A 74 3.06 -2.91 -6.46
C VAL A 74 1.93 -2.45 -5.56
N ILE A 75 1.04 -3.38 -5.21
CA ILE A 75 0.03 -3.24 -4.16
C ILE A 75 0.52 -3.97 -2.91
N CYS A 76 0.36 -3.31 -1.77
CA CYS A 76 0.88 -3.81 -0.51
C CYS A 76 -0.25 -4.28 0.40
N TYR A 77 -0.29 -5.58 0.66
CA TYR A 77 -1.19 -6.21 1.60
C TYR A 77 -0.80 -5.88 3.04
N PHE A 78 -1.80 -5.55 3.84
CA PHE A 78 -1.73 -5.65 5.29
C PHE A 78 -3.14 -5.88 5.84
N SER A 79 -3.27 -6.58 6.97
CA SER A 79 -4.58 -6.67 7.60
C SER A 79 -4.93 -5.35 8.29
N ALA A 80 -6.07 -4.75 7.92
CA ALA A 80 -6.58 -3.54 8.55
C ALA A 80 -7.65 -3.82 9.61
N GLY A 81 -8.25 -5.02 9.57
CA GLY A 81 -9.31 -5.45 10.48
C GLY A 81 -8.86 -6.35 11.63
N THR A 82 -7.60 -6.80 11.61
CA THR A 82 -7.04 -7.68 12.64
C THR A 82 -5.62 -7.24 13.03
N ARG A 83 -5.18 -7.73 14.20
CA ARG A 83 -3.80 -7.72 14.66
C ARG A 83 -3.24 -9.13 14.52
N GLU A 84 -2.09 -9.22 13.88
CA GLU A 84 -1.30 -10.42 13.67
C GLU A 84 -0.13 -10.41 14.67
N ASP A 85 -0.03 -11.38 15.59
CA ASP A 85 0.98 -11.35 16.67
C ASP A 85 2.44 -11.50 16.23
N TRP A 86 2.65 -11.95 14.99
CA TRP A 86 3.96 -12.11 14.38
C TRP A 86 4.49 -10.83 13.72
N ARG A 87 3.69 -9.77 13.64
CA ARG A 87 4.13 -8.49 13.08
C ARG A 87 4.94 -7.70 14.09
N GLU A 88 5.92 -6.94 13.59
CA GLU A 88 6.78 -6.10 14.43
C GLU A 88 6.02 -5.01 15.20
N ASP A 89 4.87 -4.58 14.68
CA ASP A 89 3.99 -3.57 15.27
C ASP A 89 2.87 -4.17 16.15
N ALA A 90 2.89 -5.49 16.41
CA ALA A 90 1.83 -6.17 17.17
C ALA A 90 1.67 -5.63 18.60
N ASP A 91 2.75 -5.14 19.20
CA ASP A 91 2.78 -4.56 20.55
C ASP A 91 2.33 -3.08 20.58
N ASP A 92 2.14 -2.43 19.42
CA ASP A 92 1.64 -1.05 19.33
C ASP A 92 0.10 -0.97 19.43
N PHE A 93 -0.58 -2.12 19.38
CA PHE A 93 -2.03 -2.17 19.53
C PHE A 93 -2.45 -2.07 21.00
N PRO A 94 -3.40 -1.18 21.35
CA PRO A 94 -3.92 -1.11 22.71
C PRO A 94 -4.72 -2.35 23.08
N GLU A 95 -4.61 -2.82 24.33
CA GLU A 95 -5.36 -3.99 24.82
C GLU A 95 -6.87 -3.79 24.67
N GLU A 96 -7.38 -2.57 24.92
CA GLU A 96 -8.79 -2.22 24.73
C GLU A 96 -9.26 -2.22 23.26
N GLY A 97 -8.34 -2.17 22.32
CA GLY A 97 -8.61 -2.25 20.89
C GLY A 97 -8.62 -3.69 20.38
N LEU A 98 -8.20 -4.68 21.17
CA LEU A 98 -8.13 -6.07 20.76
C LEU A 98 -9.45 -6.82 21.01
N GLY A 99 -9.79 -7.68 20.07
CA GLY A 99 -11.03 -8.42 20.02
C GLY A 99 -10.88 -9.92 20.13
N LYS A 100 -11.87 -10.62 19.56
CA LYS A 100 -11.86 -12.08 19.56
C LYS A 100 -10.76 -12.61 18.63
N PRO A 101 -10.23 -13.81 18.89
CA PRO A 101 -9.40 -14.50 17.91
C PRO A 101 -10.12 -14.69 16.57
N LEU A 102 -9.36 -14.58 15.48
CA LEU A 102 -9.82 -14.98 14.16
C LEU A 102 -9.77 -16.51 14.08
N ALA A 103 -10.92 -17.14 13.79
CA ALA A 103 -11.10 -18.57 14.03
C ALA A 103 -10.14 -19.48 13.25
N ASP A 104 -9.73 -19.07 12.06
CA ASP A 104 -8.93 -19.89 11.15
C ASP A 104 -7.44 -19.51 11.15
N TRP A 105 -7.03 -18.51 11.95
CA TRP A 105 -5.67 -17.95 11.96
C TRP A 105 -5.16 -17.79 13.38
N ASP A 106 -4.26 -18.70 13.78
CA ASP A 106 -3.66 -18.69 15.11
C ASP A 106 -2.74 -17.47 15.29
N GLY A 107 -2.80 -16.82 16.45
CA GLY A 107 -2.07 -15.57 16.71
C GLY A 107 -2.75 -14.30 16.17
N GLU A 108 -3.89 -14.44 15.49
CA GLU A 108 -4.60 -13.30 14.89
C GLU A 108 -5.90 -12.96 15.64
N VAL A 109 -6.13 -11.68 15.90
CA VAL A 109 -7.31 -11.18 16.62
C VAL A 109 -7.96 -10.01 15.89
N TRP A 110 -9.29 -9.89 15.96
CA TRP A 110 -10.01 -8.72 15.45
C TRP A 110 -9.59 -7.45 16.20
N VAL A 111 -9.63 -6.28 15.54
CA VAL A 111 -9.35 -4.99 16.19
C VAL A 111 -10.51 -4.01 16.08
N ASP A 112 -10.69 -3.13 17.06
CA ASP A 112 -11.67 -2.05 17.00
C ASP A 112 -11.17 -0.90 16.11
N VAL A 113 -11.64 -0.89 14.87
CA VAL A 113 -11.33 0.15 13.88
C VAL A 113 -11.89 1.54 14.24
N ASN A 114 -12.69 1.67 15.31
CA ASN A 114 -13.11 2.98 15.85
C ASN A 114 -12.18 3.51 16.92
N ASN A 115 -11.31 2.67 17.49
CA ASN A 115 -10.31 3.08 18.47
C ASN A 115 -9.25 3.97 17.78
N GLU A 116 -8.94 5.12 18.39
CA GLU A 116 -8.02 6.10 17.82
C GLU A 116 -6.57 5.58 17.74
N GLU A 117 -6.14 4.78 18.71
CA GLU A 117 -4.79 4.19 18.74
C GLU A 117 -4.67 3.05 17.72
N VAL A 118 -5.71 2.24 17.52
CA VAL A 118 -5.75 1.27 16.41
C VAL A 118 -5.65 1.99 15.05
N ARG A 119 -6.35 3.12 14.88
CA ARG A 119 -6.23 3.94 13.65
C ARG A 119 -4.85 4.54 13.49
N ALA A 120 -4.15 4.87 14.58
CA ALA A 120 -2.79 5.36 14.52
C ALA A 120 -1.82 4.27 14.03
N VAL A 121 -1.99 3.01 14.46
CA VAL A 121 -1.23 1.87 13.92
C VAL A 121 -1.48 1.72 12.41
N MET A 122 -2.74 1.77 11.98
CA MET A 122 -3.06 1.67 10.54
C MET A 122 -2.48 2.84 9.72
N ALA A 123 -2.46 4.05 10.28
CA ALA A 123 -1.81 5.20 9.64
C ALA A 123 -0.29 4.96 9.50
N ALA A 124 0.37 4.43 10.53
CA ALA A 124 1.79 4.07 10.45
C ALA A 124 2.05 3.00 9.38
N ARG A 125 1.16 2.01 9.22
CA ARG A 125 1.25 1.01 8.12
C ARG A 125 1.17 1.67 6.74
N LEU A 126 0.31 2.67 6.57
CA LEU A 126 0.22 3.44 5.33
C LEU A 126 1.49 4.27 5.07
N ASP A 127 2.09 4.84 6.12
CA ASP A 127 3.38 5.53 6.01
C ASP A 127 4.48 4.55 5.57
N THR A 128 4.55 3.35 6.17
CA THR A 128 5.45 2.27 5.75
C THR A 128 5.23 1.89 4.27
N ALA A 129 3.98 1.82 3.81
CA ALA A 129 3.68 1.52 2.40
C ALA A 129 4.25 2.61 1.47
N VAL A 130 4.14 3.88 1.84
CA VAL A 130 4.75 4.99 1.09
C VAL A 130 6.29 4.88 1.09
N GLU A 131 6.88 4.62 2.26
CA GLU A 131 8.34 4.50 2.41
C GLU A 131 8.92 3.35 1.59
N LYS A 132 8.24 2.21 1.53
CA LYS A 132 8.64 1.04 0.73
C LYS A 132 8.34 1.20 -0.77
N GLY A 133 7.61 2.24 -1.16
CA GLY A 133 7.33 2.55 -2.56
C GLY A 133 6.15 1.79 -3.16
N CYS A 134 5.18 1.39 -2.34
CA CYS A 134 3.90 0.85 -2.80
C CYS A 134 3.17 1.86 -3.70
N ASP A 135 2.55 1.38 -4.77
CA ASP A 135 1.70 2.19 -5.67
C ASP A 135 0.22 2.19 -5.20
N GLY A 136 -0.13 1.25 -4.31
CA GLY A 136 -1.41 1.17 -3.62
C GLY A 136 -1.37 0.16 -2.46
N VAL A 137 -2.50 -0.04 -1.79
CA VAL A 137 -2.60 -0.94 -0.62
C VAL A 137 -3.82 -1.86 -0.71
N GLU A 138 -3.69 -3.07 -0.16
CA GLU A 138 -4.75 -4.06 0.01
C GLU A 138 -5.03 -4.24 1.52
N PRO A 139 -5.92 -3.44 2.12
CA PRO A 139 -6.29 -3.57 3.53
C PRO A 139 -7.29 -4.71 3.72
N ASP A 140 -6.86 -5.83 4.31
CA ASP A 140 -7.71 -7.01 4.52
C ASP A 140 -8.51 -6.94 5.83
N ASN A 141 -9.49 -7.85 5.97
CA ASN A 141 -10.35 -8.04 7.13
C ASN A 141 -11.27 -6.85 7.45
N VAL A 142 -11.57 -6.01 6.46
CA VAL A 142 -12.47 -4.83 6.58
C VAL A 142 -13.94 -5.19 6.90
N GLN A 143 -14.28 -6.48 6.85
CA GLN A 143 -15.58 -7.04 7.24
C GLN A 143 -15.78 -7.22 8.75
N ALA A 144 -14.86 -6.76 9.61
CA ALA A 144 -14.91 -6.93 11.07
C ALA A 144 -16.28 -6.58 11.71
N SER A 145 -16.96 -5.55 11.19
CA SER A 145 -18.30 -5.13 11.65
C SER A 145 -19.40 -6.14 11.32
N ALA A 146 -19.30 -6.85 10.18
CA ALA A 146 -20.28 -7.83 9.72
C ALA A 146 -20.25 -9.14 10.54
N HIS A 147 -19.13 -9.45 11.20
CA HIS A 147 -18.98 -10.69 11.96
C HIS A 147 -19.25 -10.54 13.46
N ASN A 148 -19.60 -9.34 13.97
CA ASN A 148 -19.84 -9.08 15.40
C ASN A 148 -18.70 -9.63 16.30
N GLN A 149 -17.47 -9.57 15.78
CA GLN A 149 -16.27 -10.11 16.43
C GLN A 149 -15.55 -9.07 17.30
N GLN A 150 -16.04 -7.84 17.26
CA GLN A 150 -15.71 -6.78 18.21
C GLN A 150 -16.18 -7.17 19.62
N PRO A 151 -15.34 -7.07 20.66
CA PRO A 151 -15.78 -7.28 22.04
C PRO A 151 -16.66 -6.13 22.54
N LEU A 152 -16.77 -5.04 21.78
CA LEU A 152 -17.39 -3.78 22.20
C LEU A 152 -18.87 -3.63 21.81
N GLY A 153 -19.54 -4.70 21.38
CA GLY A 153 -21.00 -4.72 21.27
C GLY A 153 -21.56 -3.73 20.25
N TRP A 154 -20.94 -3.64 19.07
CA TRP A 154 -21.54 -2.93 17.95
C TRP A 154 -22.84 -3.64 17.53
N LYS A 155 -23.97 -3.12 17.99
CA LYS A 155 -25.25 -3.36 17.33
C LYS A 155 -25.31 -2.42 16.13
N PRO A 156 -25.56 -2.91 14.90
CA PRO A 156 -25.94 -2.01 13.83
C PRO A 156 -27.12 -1.18 14.33
N PRO A 157 -27.12 0.16 14.17
CA PRO A 157 -28.34 0.91 14.38
C PRO A 157 -29.40 0.31 13.47
N HIS A 158 -30.53 -0.07 14.07
CA HIS A 158 -31.70 -0.57 13.36
C HIS A 158 -31.97 0.32 12.15
N GLU A 159 -31.99 -0.31 10.96
CA GLU A 159 -32.55 0.19 9.71
C GLU A 159 -32.27 1.66 9.36
N VAL A 160 -31.28 1.89 8.49
CA VAL A 160 -31.30 3.05 7.59
C VAL A 160 -31.52 2.52 6.18
N PHE A 161 -32.80 2.51 5.77
CA PHE A 161 -33.16 2.46 4.37
C PHE A 161 -32.68 3.73 3.68
N VAL A 162 -31.97 3.58 2.57
CA VAL A 162 -31.58 4.70 1.70
C VAL A 162 -32.82 5.11 0.90
N SER A 163 -33.32 6.33 1.13
CA SER A 163 -34.16 7.09 0.19
C SER A 163 -33.29 8.06 -0.58
#